data_AF-X1GDN0-F1
#
_entry.id   AF-X1GDN0-F1
#
_cell.length_a   1.000
_cell.length_b   1.000
_cell.length_c   1.000
_cell.angle_alpha   90.00
_cell.angle_beta   90.00
_cell.angle_gamma   90.00
#
_symmetry.space_group_name_H-M   'P 1'
#
loop_
_entity.id
_entity.type
_entity.pdbx_description
1 polymer ?
#
loop_
_entity_poly.entity_id
_entity_poly.type
_entity_poly.pdbx_seq_one_letter_code
_entity_poly.pdbx_strand_id
1 'polypeptide(L)'
;NDDARIIWQVVRSPFLKSEISEHLKVMALRIIDDTPFRYLTGFAELVESGYSPISQSPTFLKTSSVFFLCFGFSGNELLDLAKKDISQLIDKQEKNGSFSFDVLITCLSASSIHFTKLDWSGSVCDKAVEYILDKQNKEGYWDFLFGESKSHGDRTDWNVLSTVIALETLDFIKDDKPLPIWVPEEKHYFHDMDKQPLRVHTISPFPIPQDASWGEVYIRFLDYENAEITVLEESYGIKNFAVLRFENKKNHMPIKIWKTLYTLAKVKGVLEITDEILSEKERDTLEKRISLLRNKLKILFGTAVDPFHPYKKSNCYDTKFNISVREKIDDKIFRNDKIKEVYNSEIEKKEIQQARKIKFKRL
;
A
#
# COMPACT_ATOMS: atom_id res chain seq x y z
N ASN A 1 9.56 7.14 -0.16
CA ASN A 1 10.38 7.93 0.78
C ASN A 1 10.25 7.47 2.22
N ASP A 2 9.05 7.29 2.79
CA ASP A 2 8.90 6.82 4.18
C ASP A 2 9.38 5.36 4.39
N ASP A 3 9.20 4.48 3.41
CA ASP A 3 9.64 3.07 3.51
C ASP A 3 11.17 2.91 3.41
N ALA A 4 11.83 3.72 2.58
CA ALA A 4 13.30 3.76 2.49
C ALA A 4 13.94 4.25 3.81
N ARG A 5 13.24 5.14 4.53
CA ARG A 5 13.66 5.67 5.84
C ARG A 5 13.61 4.62 6.95
N ILE A 6 12.58 3.77 6.94
CA ILE A 6 12.42 2.66 7.90
C ILE A 6 13.50 1.61 7.67
N ILE A 7 13.76 1.24 6.41
CA ILE A 7 14.79 0.26 6.05
C ILE A 7 16.17 0.74 6.53
N TRP A 8 16.52 2.00 6.29
CA TRP A 8 17.83 2.56 6.66
C TRP A 8 18.06 2.67 8.18
N GLN A 9 17.04 3.07 8.96
CA GLN A 9 17.16 3.12 10.42
C GLN A 9 17.25 1.74 11.08
N VAL A 10 16.66 0.71 10.46
CA VAL A 10 16.67 -0.67 10.95
C VAL A 10 18.01 -1.37 10.70
N VAL A 11 18.63 -1.14 9.54
CA VAL A 11 19.94 -1.73 9.16
C VAL A 11 21.07 -1.28 10.10
N ARG A 12 20.98 -0.09 10.70
CA ARG A 12 22.06 0.50 11.51
C ARG A 12 21.99 0.19 13.02
N SER A 13 20.92 -0.44 13.52
CA SER A 13 20.76 -0.72 14.96
C SER A 13 21.47 -2.01 15.38
N PRO A 14 22.51 -1.97 16.25
CA PRO A 14 23.21 -3.17 16.71
C PRO A 14 22.34 -4.11 17.55
N PHE A 15 21.26 -3.58 18.14
CA PHE A 15 20.41 -4.28 19.11
C PHE A 15 19.33 -5.18 18.47
N LEU A 16 19.09 -5.06 17.16
CA LEU A 16 17.94 -5.66 16.49
C LEU A 16 18.29 -6.72 15.42
N LYS A 17 19.58 -7.03 15.23
CA LYS A 17 20.06 -7.85 14.10
C LYS A 17 19.53 -9.29 14.05
N SER A 18 19.24 -9.95 15.18
CA SER A 18 18.87 -11.38 15.19
C SER A 18 17.37 -11.64 15.00
N GLU A 19 16.48 -10.83 15.59
CA GLU A 19 15.03 -10.99 15.45
C GLU A 19 14.47 -10.35 14.16
N ILE A 20 15.14 -9.31 13.65
CA ILE A 20 14.69 -8.60 12.45
C ILE A 20 15.21 -9.25 11.16
N SER A 21 16.30 -10.02 11.17
CA SER A 21 16.71 -10.80 9.98
C SER A 21 15.58 -11.68 9.45
N GLU A 22 14.82 -12.29 10.35
CA GLU A 22 13.69 -13.15 9.97
C GLU A 22 12.44 -12.35 9.60
N HIS A 23 12.21 -11.20 10.22
CA HIS A 23 11.14 -10.29 9.82
C HIS A 23 11.39 -9.60 8.48
N LEU A 24 12.64 -9.24 8.16
CA LEU A 24 13.06 -8.70 6.87
C LEU A 24 13.10 -9.79 5.80
N LYS A 25 13.47 -11.03 6.12
CA LYS A 25 13.25 -12.17 5.21
C LYS A 25 11.77 -12.39 4.96
N VAL A 26 10.92 -12.33 5.97
CA VAL A 26 9.46 -12.46 5.80
C VAL A 26 8.85 -11.26 5.08
N MET A 27 9.38 -10.04 5.26
CA MET A 27 8.95 -8.84 4.52
C MET A 27 9.45 -8.86 3.08
N ALA A 28 10.71 -9.24 2.84
CA ALA A 28 11.26 -9.46 1.52
C ALA A 28 10.47 -10.58 0.82
N LEU A 29 10.21 -11.71 1.48
CA LEU A 29 9.37 -12.81 0.98
C LEU A 29 7.91 -12.39 0.77
N ARG A 30 7.34 -11.46 1.55
CA ARG A 30 5.98 -10.92 1.35
C ARG A 30 5.90 -9.86 0.25
N ILE A 31 6.93 -9.03 0.12
CA ILE A 31 7.08 -8.09 -1.00
C ILE A 31 7.21 -8.92 -2.27
N ILE A 32 8.12 -9.91 -2.28
CA ILE A 32 8.26 -10.99 -3.28
C ILE A 32 6.90 -11.64 -3.58
N ASP A 33 6.16 -12.15 -2.59
CA ASP A 33 4.89 -12.88 -2.79
C ASP A 33 3.78 -12.06 -3.48
N ASP A 34 3.69 -10.75 -3.23
CA ASP A 34 2.55 -9.96 -3.72
C ASP A 34 2.85 -9.04 -4.91
N THR A 35 4.11 -8.77 -5.29
CA THR A 35 4.35 -8.03 -6.55
C THR A 35 5.64 -8.44 -7.30
N PRO A 36 6.89 -8.26 -6.85
CA PRO A 36 8.06 -8.49 -7.70
C PRO A 36 8.28 -9.96 -8.09
N PHE A 37 7.91 -10.94 -7.25
CA PHE A 37 8.09 -12.35 -7.62
C PHE A 37 7.06 -12.81 -8.64
N ARG A 38 5.81 -12.37 -8.56
CA ARG A 38 4.83 -12.58 -9.65
C ARG A 38 5.22 -11.90 -10.95
N TYR A 39 5.91 -10.76 -10.89
CA TYR A 39 6.43 -10.10 -12.08
C TYR A 39 7.67 -10.82 -12.61
N LEU A 40 8.54 -11.37 -11.76
CA LEU A 40 9.73 -12.12 -12.19
C LEU A 40 9.41 -13.56 -12.64
N THR A 41 8.48 -14.27 -12.00
CA THR A 41 7.95 -15.56 -12.46
C THR A 41 7.05 -15.39 -13.68
N GLY A 42 6.20 -14.36 -13.70
CA GLY A 42 5.42 -13.99 -14.89
C GLY A 42 6.31 -13.59 -16.06
N PHE A 43 7.46 -12.96 -15.81
CA PHE A 43 8.48 -12.63 -16.82
C PHE A 43 9.22 -13.89 -17.31
N ALA A 44 9.54 -14.84 -16.43
CA ALA A 44 10.11 -16.13 -16.81
C ALA A 44 9.11 -16.96 -17.67
N GLU A 45 7.84 -17.00 -17.28
CA GLU A 45 6.75 -17.65 -18.02
C GLU A 45 6.47 -16.98 -19.38
N LEU A 46 6.59 -15.64 -19.47
CA LEU A 46 6.48 -14.88 -20.73
C LEU A 46 7.64 -15.17 -21.70
N VAL A 47 8.87 -15.33 -21.17
CA VAL A 47 10.05 -15.68 -21.97
C VAL A 47 9.98 -17.15 -22.43
N GLU A 48 9.52 -18.07 -21.59
CA GLU A 48 9.31 -19.49 -21.95
C GLU A 48 8.17 -19.70 -22.95
N SER A 49 7.14 -18.85 -22.94
CA SER A 49 6.01 -18.90 -23.89
C SER A 49 6.31 -18.28 -25.26
N GLY A 50 7.57 -17.89 -25.53
CA GLY A 50 7.98 -17.34 -26.83
C GLY A 50 7.54 -15.89 -27.05
N TYR A 51 7.09 -15.18 -26.01
CA TYR A 51 6.75 -13.77 -26.09
C TYR A 51 8.04 -12.94 -26.13
N SER A 52 8.28 -12.25 -27.24
CA SER A 52 9.41 -11.32 -27.40
C SER A 52 8.90 -9.89 -27.31
N PRO A 53 9.03 -9.21 -26.15
CA PRO A 53 8.96 -7.76 -26.14
C PRO A 53 10.23 -7.25 -26.82
N ILE A 54 10.06 -6.73 -28.03
CA ILE A 54 11.10 -6.09 -28.83
C ILE A 54 11.84 -5.08 -27.93
N SER A 55 13.16 -5.28 -27.78
CA SER A 55 14.20 -4.42 -27.18
C SER A 55 14.82 -4.75 -25.80
N GLN A 56 14.73 -5.97 -25.26
CA GLN A 56 15.54 -6.32 -24.07
C GLN A 56 16.88 -6.99 -24.40
N SER A 57 17.94 -6.54 -23.72
CA SER A 57 19.33 -6.98 -23.94
C SER A 57 19.54 -8.45 -23.56
N PRO A 58 20.20 -9.27 -24.41
CA PRO A 58 20.60 -10.66 -24.09
C PRO A 58 21.40 -10.82 -22.79
N THR A 59 21.91 -9.73 -22.21
CA THR A 59 22.63 -9.71 -20.94
C THR A 59 21.68 -9.77 -19.73
N PHE A 60 20.45 -9.23 -19.83
CA PHE A 60 19.46 -9.28 -18.75
C PHE A 60 19.06 -10.73 -18.44
N LEU A 61 18.64 -11.47 -19.49
CA LEU A 61 18.17 -12.85 -19.34
C LEU A 61 19.25 -13.77 -18.75
N LYS A 62 20.50 -13.65 -19.22
CA LYS A 62 21.62 -14.44 -18.69
C LYS A 62 21.92 -14.11 -17.21
N THR A 63 21.87 -12.84 -16.84
CA THR A 63 22.16 -12.41 -15.45
C THR A 63 21.10 -12.92 -14.48
N SER A 64 19.83 -12.83 -14.86
CA SER A 64 18.73 -13.35 -14.04
C SER A 64 18.81 -14.86 -13.87
N SER A 65 19.10 -15.62 -14.93
CA SER A 65 19.27 -17.08 -14.84
C SER A 65 20.41 -17.48 -13.91
N VAL A 66 21.57 -16.81 -13.96
CA VAL A 66 22.69 -17.09 -13.05
C VAL A 66 22.32 -16.76 -11.60
N PHE A 67 21.62 -15.64 -11.36
CA PHE A 67 21.16 -15.27 -10.02
C PHE A 67 20.22 -16.33 -9.42
N PHE A 68 19.25 -16.82 -10.20
CA PHE A 68 18.34 -17.88 -9.76
C PHE A 68 19.04 -19.23 -9.54
N LEU A 69 20.02 -19.58 -10.38
CA LEU A 69 20.80 -20.81 -10.22
C LEU A 69 21.65 -20.80 -8.93
N CYS A 70 22.19 -19.65 -8.54
CA CYS A 70 23.02 -19.51 -7.34
C CYS A 70 22.23 -19.61 -6.02
N PHE A 71 20.95 -19.25 -6.01
CA PHE A 71 20.12 -19.27 -4.78
C PHE A 71 19.34 -20.58 -4.56
N GLY A 72 19.24 -21.46 -5.57
CA GLY A 72 18.26 -22.57 -5.54
C GLY A 72 18.80 -23.99 -5.40
N PHE A 73 20.05 -24.29 -5.77
CA PHE A 73 20.46 -25.68 -5.96
C PHE A 73 21.91 -25.98 -5.55
N SER A 74 22.09 -27.06 -4.79
CA SER A 74 23.40 -27.59 -4.41
C SER A 74 23.76 -28.80 -5.28
N GLY A 75 24.50 -28.57 -6.36
CA GLY A 75 25.00 -29.63 -7.23
C GLY A 75 26.24 -29.20 -8.00
N ASN A 76 27.26 -30.06 -8.07
CA ASN A 76 28.54 -29.75 -8.73
C ASN A 76 28.39 -29.47 -10.24
N GLU A 77 27.43 -30.11 -10.91
CA GLU A 77 27.15 -29.87 -12.34
C GLU A 77 26.60 -28.46 -12.61
N LEU A 78 25.79 -27.94 -11.69
CA LEU A 78 25.27 -26.58 -11.78
C LEU A 78 26.35 -25.54 -11.50
N LEU A 79 27.32 -25.86 -10.65
CA LEU A 79 28.45 -24.98 -10.40
C LEU A 79 29.33 -24.81 -11.66
N ASP A 80 29.55 -25.87 -12.42
CA ASP A 80 30.34 -25.80 -13.65
C ASP A 80 29.60 -25.09 -14.79
N LEU A 81 28.28 -25.27 -14.87
CA LEU A 81 27.45 -24.47 -15.76
C LEU A 81 27.46 -22.99 -15.38
N ALA A 82 27.31 -22.68 -14.09
CA ALA A 82 27.37 -21.32 -13.56
C ALA A 82 28.73 -20.67 -13.83
N LYS A 83 29.85 -21.39 -13.64
CA LYS A 83 31.19 -20.90 -13.99
C LYS A 83 31.30 -20.53 -15.47
N LYS A 84 30.77 -21.36 -16.37
CA LYS A 84 30.80 -21.09 -17.82
C LYS A 84 30.03 -19.83 -18.18
N ASP A 85 28.83 -19.66 -17.61
CA ASP A 85 27.99 -18.49 -17.87
C ASP A 85 28.56 -17.22 -17.25
N ILE A 86 29.19 -17.34 -16.09
CA ILE A 86 29.86 -16.24 -15.40
C ILE A 86 31.10 -15.78 -16.18
N SER A 87 31.90 -16.69 -16.74
CA SER A 87 32.99 -16.34 -17.65
C SER A 87 32.49 -15.51 -18.84
N GLN A 88 31.39 -15.93 -19.47
CA GLN A 88 30.79 -15.14 -20.57
C GLN A 88 30.23 -13.79 -20.10
N LEU A 89 29.76 -13.70 -18.86
CA LEU A 89 29.27 -12.45 -18.30
C LEU A 89 30.40 -11.46 -18.09
N ILE A 90 31.56 -11.92 -17.61
CA ILE A 90 32.76 -11.09 -17.41
C ILE A 90 33.28 -10.53 -18.71
N ASP A 91 33.29 -11.34 -19.77
CA ASP A 91 33.70 -10.89 -21.11
C ASP A 91 32.80 -9.76 -21.66
N LYS A 92 31.60 -9.58 -21.08
CA LYS A 92 30.68 -8.50 -21.41
C LYS A 92 30.82 -7.26 -20.54
N GLN A 93 31.69 -7.26 -19.52
CA GLN A 93 31.91 -6.06 -18.72
C GLN A 93 32.53 -4.97 -19.61
N GLU A 94 31.88 -3.82 -19.64
CA GLU A 94 32.36 -2.65 -20.35
C GLU A 94 33.59 -2.04 -19.64
N LYS A 95 34.34 -1.20 -20.36
CA LYS A 95 35.56 -0.57 -19.83
C LYS A 95 35.30 0.30 -18.59
N ASN A 96 34.09 0.85 -18.47
CA ASN A 96 33.65 1.66 -17.33
C ASN A 96 33.22 0.80 -16.11
N GLY A 97 33.27 -0.53 -16.21
CA GLY A 97 32.87 -1.45 -15.14
C GLY A 97 31.42 -1.92 -15.18
N SER A 98 30.58 -1.37 -16.06
CA SER A 98 29.19 -1.77 -16.19
C SER A 98 29.02 -3.08 -16.97
N PHE A 99 27.87 -3.73 -16.82
CA PHE A 99 27.45 -4.85 -17.69
C PHE A 99 26.35 -4.44 -18.68
N SER A 100 25.83 -3.22 -18.51
CA SER A 100 24.78 -2.60 -19.29
C SER A 100 24.77 -1.11 -18.98
N PHE A 101 24.04 -0.32 -19.78
CA PHE A 101 23.69 1.06 -19.44
C PHE A 101 22.83 1.15 -18.17
N ASP A 102 22.16 0.05 -17.79
CA ASP A 102 21.32 -0.03 -16.59
C ASP A 102 22.13 -0.45 -15.35
N VAL A 103 22.03 0.36 -14.29
CA VAL A 103 22.67 0.09 -13.00
C VAL A 103 22.14 -1.19 -12.37
N LEU A 104 20.85 -1.53 -12.52
CA LEU A 104 20.30 -2.76 -11.97
C LEU A 104 21.03 -3.99 -12.50
N ILE A 105 21.28 -4.03 -13.81
CA ILE A 105 21.94 -5.16 -14.43
C ILE A 105 23.37 -5.25 -13.95
N THR A 106 24.03 -4.11 -13.80
CA THR A 106 25.37 -4.09 -13.20
C THR A 106 25.35 -4.62 -11.77
N CYS A 107 24.36 -4.24 -10.95
CA CYS A 107 24.21 -4.75 -9.59
C CYS A 107 24.00 -6.27 -9.55
N LEU A 108 23.06 -6.80 -10.33
CA LEU A 108 22.76 -8.22 -10.37
C LEU A 108 23.92 -9.06 -10.93
N SER A 109 24.62 -8.55 -11.95
CA SER A 109 25.79 -9.20 -12.53
C SER A 109 26.94 -9.23 -11.53
N ALA A 110 27.21 -8.11 -10.85
CA ALA A 110 28.27 -8.01 -9.86
C ALA A 110 28.01 -8.92 -8.64
N SER A 111 26.78 -8.94 -8.12
CA SER A 111 26.40 -9.85 -7.03
C SER A 111 26.56 -11.32 -7.44
N SER A 112 26.15 -11.69 -8.64
CA SER A 112 26.29 -13.07 -9.15
C SER A 112 27.75 -13.50 -9.28
N ILE A 113 28.61 -12.60 -9.78
CA ILE A 113 30.05 -12.86 -9.89
C ILE A 113 30.68 -13.01 -8.50
N HIS A 114 30.38 -12.08 -7.59
CA HIS A 114 30.92 -12.10 -6.22
C HIS A 114 30.54 -13.39 -5.47
N PHE A 115 29.31 -13.87 -5.65
CA PHE A 115 28.82 -15.09 -5.01
C PHE A 115 29.69 -16.32 -5.30
N THR A 116 30.36 -16.38 -6.46
CA THR A 116 31.23 -17.52 -6.82
C THR A 116 32.52 -17.61 -6.01
N LYS A 117 32.96 -16.51 -5.39
CA LYS A 117 34.22 -16.42 -4.63
C LYS A 117 35.45 -16.90 -5.42
N LEU A 118 35.47 -16.73 -6.74
CA LEU A 118 36.63 -17.05 -7.57
C LEU A 118 37.71 -15.98 -7.44
N ASP A 119 39.00 -16.35 -7.49
CA ASP A 119 40.12 -15.44 -7.19
C ASP A 119 40.14 -14.15 -8.03
N TRP A 120 39.70 -14.23 -9.29
CA TRP A 120 39.68 -13.09 -10.21
C TRP A 120 38.44 -12.19 -10.05
N SER A 121 37.41 -12.63 -9.30
CA SER A 121 36.13 -11.93 -9.17
C SER A 121 36.27 -10.55 -8.51
N GLY A 122 37.25 -10.38 -7.62
CA GLY A 122 37.48 -9.12 -6.91
C GLY A 122 37.69 -7.94 -7.87
N SER A 123 38.59 -8.07 -8.85
CA SER A 123 38.90 -6.99 -9.79
C SER A 123 37.71 -6.58 -10.68
N VAL A 124 36.83 -7.53 -10.99
CA VAL A 124 35.64 -7.31 -11.82
C VAL A 124 34.55 -6.62 -10.99
N CYS A 125 34.31 -7.12 -9.78
CA CYS A 125 33.37 -6.55 -8.83
C CYS A 125 33.78 -5.14 -8.40
N ASP A 126 35.08 -4.86 -8.22
CA ASP A 126 35.57 -3.53 -7.86
C ASP A 126 35.22 -2.48 -8.92
N LYS A 127 35.43 -2.78 -10.21
CA LYS A 127 35.03 -1.90 -11.31
C LYS A 127 33.51 -1.70 -11.38
N ALA A 128 32.74 -2.77 -11.12
CA ALA A 128 31.29 -2.66 -11.08
C ALA A 128 30.82 -1.78 -9.92
N VAL A 129 31.46 -1.88 -8.75
CA VAL A 129 31.18 -1.00 -7.61
C VAL A 129 31.52 0.46 -7.93
N GLU A 130 32.67 0.73 -8.57
CA GLU A 130 33.01 2.07 -9.03
C GLU A 130 31.94 2.65 -9.97
N TYR A 131 31.48 1.84 -10.94
CA TYR A 131 30.39 2.23 -11.84
C TYR A 131 29.08 2.52 -11.08
N ILE A 132 28.68 1.63 -10.16
CA ILE A 132 27.45 1.80 -9.38
C ILE A 132 27.55 3.12 -8.60
N LEU A 133 28.65 3.37 -7.89
CA LEU A 133 28.84 4.61 -7.13
C LEU A 133 28.82 5.86 -8.03
N ASP A 134 29.43 5.83 -9.23
CA ASP A 134 29.37 6.93 -10.22
C ASP A 134 27.95 7.25 -10.68
N LYS A 135 27.05 6.26 -10.69
CA LYS A 135 25.64 6.43 -11.09
C LYS A 135 24.71 6.87 -9.98
N GLN A 136 25.20 7.04 -8.76
CA GLN A 136 24.39 7.65 -7.71
C GLN A 136 24.14 9.12 -8.07
N ASN A 137 22.87 9.53 -8.10
CA ASN A 137 22.54 10.92 -8.41
C ASN A 137 22.78 11.84 -7.20
N LYS A 138 22.61 13.15 -7.44
CA LYS A 138 22.75 14.20 -6.43
C LYS A 138 21.65 14.21 -5.37
N GLU A 139 20.74 13.26 -5.37
CA GLU A 139 19.73 13.07 -4.33
C GLU A 139 19.99 11.77 -3.53
N GLY A 140 21.05 11.03 -3.88
CA GLY A 140 21.51 9.86 -3.13
C GLY A 140 20.85 8.55 -3.56
N TYR A 141 20.12 8.54 -4.68
CA TYR A 141 19.46 7.34 -5.20
C TYR A 141 19.97 6.96 -6.60
N TRP A 142 19.54 5.80 -7.10
CA TRP A 142 19.91 5.30 -8.42
C TRP A 142 18.68 5.26 -9.33
N ASP A 143 18.77 5.94 -10.47
CA ASP A 143 17.76 5.89 -11.52
C ASP A 143 17.96 4.62 -12.36
N PHE A 144 16.97 3.72 -12.37
CA PHE A 144 16.98 2.56 -13.27
C PHE A 144 16.21 2.88 -14.55
N LEU A 145 16.81 2.53 -15.68
CA LEU A 145 16.22 2.70 -17.01
C LEU A 145 15.31 1.51 -17.34
N PHE A 146 14.34 1.22 -16.47
CA PHE A 146 13.17 0.48 -16.94
C PHE A 146 12.41 1.43 -17.85
N GLY A 147 12.52 1.18 -19.15
CA GLY A 147 12.09 2.09 -20.22
C GLY A 147 10.78 2.78 -19.90
N GLU A 148 10.67 4.06 -20.30
CA GLU A 148 9.60 5.04 -20.06
C GLU A 148 8.18 4.54 -20.39
N SER A 149 7.75 3.49 -19.72
CA SER A 149 6.45 2.91 -19.84
C SER A 149 5.51 3.84 -19.11
N LYS A 150 4.81 4.67 -19.89
CA LYS A 150 3.78 5.60 -19.41
C LYS A 150 2.64 4.94 -18.63
N SER A 151 2.67 3.61 -18.43
CA SER A 151 1.56 2.83 -17.89
C SER A 151 1.81 2.20 -16.51
N HIS A 152 3.00 2.28 -15.90
CA HIS A 152 3.30 1.53 -14.67
C HIS A 152 3.91 2.37 -13.54
N GLY A 153 3.11 2.64 -12.50
CA GLY A 153 3.57 3.07 -11.17
C GLY A 153 4.09 4.51 -11.07
N ASP A 154 4.05 5.06 -9.86
CA ASP A 154 4.77 6.29 -9.53
C ASP A 154 6.29 5.99 -9.64
N ARG A 155 7.06 6.85 -10.32
CA ARG A 155 8.53 6.72 -10.47
C ARG A 155 9.23 6.56 -9.11
N THR A 156 8.59 7.05 -8.05
CA THR A 156 9.07 6.97 -6.67
C THR A 156 9.29 5.53 -6.18
N ASP A 157 8.42 4.57 -6.55
CA ASP A 157 8.53 3.19 -6.07
C ASP A 157 9.73 2.46 -6.68
N TRP A 158 9.99 2.71 -7.96
CA TRP A 158 11.13 2.15 -8.66
C TRP A 158 12.44 2.71 -8.11
N ASN A 159 12.55 4.02 -7.88
CA ASN A 159 13.75 4.62 -7.30
C ASN A 159 14.10 4.04 -5.91
N VAL A 160 13.08 3.72 -5.11
CA VAL A 160 13.28 3.04 -3.82
C VAL A 160 13.84 1.64 -4.02
N LEU A 161 13.20 0.82 -4.87
CA LEU A 161 13.68 -0.53 -5.17
C LEU A 161 15.10 -0.51 -5.71
N SER A 162 15.40 0.44 -6.60
CA SER A 162 16.72 0.61 -7.19
C SER A 162 17.80 0.89 -6.17
N THR A 163 17.48 1.80 -5.26
CA THR A 163 18.38 2.19 -4.19
C THR A 163 18.64 1.03 -3.25
N VAL A 164 17.59 0.28 -2.87
CA VAL A 164 17.75 -0.91 -2.01
C VAL A 164 18.66 -1.93 -2.69
N ILE A 165 18.43 -2.25 -3.97
CA ILE A 165 19.26 -3.24 -4.68
C ILE A 165 20.71 -2.76 -4.80
N ALA A 166 20.94 -1.49 -5.13
CA ALA A 166 22.29 -0.94 -5.21
C ALA A 166 23.01 -1.01 -3.86
N LEU A 167 22.34 -0.61 -2.77
CA LEU A 167 22.90 -0.66 -1.42
C LEU A 167 23.22 -2.08 -0.96
N GLU A 168 22.31 -3.04 -1.18
CA GLU A 168 22.52 -4.44 -0.84
C GLU A 168 23.67 -5.05 -1.64
N THR A 169 23.76 -4.78 -2.95
CA THR A 169 24.89 -5.22 -3.77
C THR A 169 26.21 -4.63 -3.28
N LEU A 170 26.21 -3.34 -2.95
CA LEU A 170 27.39 -2.64 -2.46
C LEU A 170 27.88 -3.21 -1.11
N ASP A 171 26.96 -3.43 -0.17
CA ASP A 171 27.24 -4.03 1.14
C ASP A 171 27.77 -5.46 0.98
N PHE A 172 27.08 -6.26 0.14
CA PHE A 172 27.43 -7.65 -0.13
C PHE A 172 28.83 -7.81 -0.72
N ILE A 173 29.26 -6.93 -1.63
CA ILE A 173 30.55 -7.04 -2.32
C ILE A 173 31.71 -6.52 -1.45
N LYS A 174 31.45 -5.53 -0.59
CA LYS A 174 32.52 -4.77 0.10
C LYS A 174 32.83 -5.25 1.51
N ASP A 175 32.19 -6.34 1.96
CA ASP A 175 32.43 -6.99 3.25
C ASP A 175 32.47 -5.94 4.40
N ASP A 176 31.40 -5.15 4.54
CA ASP A 176 31.24 -4.10 5.57
C ASP A 176 32.25 -2.94 5.53
N LYS A 177 33.09 -2.80 4.49
CA LYS A 177 33.97 -1.62 4.37
C LYS A 177 33.12 -0.36 4.13
N PRO A 178 33.38 0.74 4.85
CA PRO A 178 32.62 1.97 4.69
C PRO A 178 32.78 2.49 3.25
N LEU A 179 31.65 2.66 2.57
CA LEU A 179 31.61 3.13 1.19
C LEU A 179 31.46 4.65 1.13
N PRO A 180 32.05 5.30 0.11
CA PRO A 180 31.90 6.74 -0.11
C PRO A 180 30.54 7.04 -0.76
N ILE A 181 29.47 6.52 -0.18
CA ILE A 181 28.10 6.77 -0.66
C ILE A 181 27.78 8.21 -0.28
N TRP A 182 27.36 8.99 -1.28
CA TRP A 182 26.91 10.34 -1.03
C TRP A 182 25.53 10.29 -0.40
N VAL A 183 25.42 10.85 0.81
CA VAL A 183 24.16 11.08 1.49
C VAL A 183 23.95 12.58 1.47
N PRO A 184 22.81 13.09 0.96
CA PRO A 184 22.53 14.52 1.03
C PRO A 184 22.68 15.03 2.45
N GLU A 185 23.43 16.13 2.64
CA GLU A 185 23.43 16.83 3.93
C GLU A 185 21.97 17.20 4.27
N GLU A 186 21.55 16.95 5.51
CA GLU A 186 20.17 17.08 6.04
C GLU A 186 19.53 18.49 5.93
N LYS A 187 20.11 19.39 5.16
CA LYS A 187 19.71 20.78 5.04
C LYS A 187 18.48 20.90 4.14
N HIS A 188 17.30 20.87 4.77
CA HIS A 188 16.02 21.51 4.38
C HIS A 188 14.77 20.60 4.35
N TYR A 189 14.89 19.28 4.55
CA TYR A 189 13.71 18.40 4.56
C TYR A 189 13.24 17.97 5.96
N PHE A 190 14.07 18.08 7.00
CA PHE A 190 13.78 17.46 8.29
C PHE A 190 13.10 18.39 9.32
N HIS A 191 13.23 19.71 9.21
CA HIS A 191 12.76 20.61 10.27
C HIS A 191 11.23 20.73 10.41
N ASP A 192 10.45 20.32 9.40
CA ASP A 192 8.98 20.25 9.51
C ASP A 192 8.46 18.85 9.86
N MET A 193 9.30 17.81 9.82
CA MET A 193 8.90 16.43 10.09
C MET A 193 9.04 16.00 11.56
N ASP A 194 9.92 16.63 12.34
CA ASP A 194 10.14 16.27 13.76
C ASP A 194 8.98 16.69 14.69
N LYS A 195 8.01 17.46 14.19
CA LYS A 195 6.78 17.81 14.92
C LYS A 195 5.58 16.90 14.62
N GLN A 196 5.72 15.93 13.70
CA GLN A 196 4.67 14.96 13.47
C GLN A 196 5.16 13.57 13.86
N PRO A 197 4.61 12.94 14.93
CA PRO A 197 4.96 11.58 15.26
C PRO A 197 4.73 10.68 14.04
N LEU A 198 5.74 9.85 13.74
CA LEU A 198 5.75 8.79 12.74
C LEU A 198 4.37 8.15 12.58
N ARG A 199 3.64 8.48 11.51
CA ARG A 199 2.41 7.79 11.16
C ARG A 199 2.75 6.47 10.52
N VAL A 200 3.06 5.47 11.34
CA VAL A 200 2.61 4.12 11.02
C VAL A 200 1.12 4.28 10.75
N HIS A 201 0.63 4.01 9.54
CA HIS A 201 -0.80 4.03 9.24
C HIS A 201 -1.50 2.83 9.90
N THR A 202 -1.20 2.58 11.17
CA THR A 202 -2.11 1.92 12.09
C THR A 202 -3.41 2.70 11.98
N ILE A 203 -4.47 2.01 11.58
CA ILE A 203 -5.82 2.55 11.65
C ILE A 203 -5.95 3.00 13.11
N SER A 204 -5.96 4.32 13.36
CA SER A 204 -6.47 4.78 14.64
C SER A 204 -7.94 4.42 14.57
N PRO A 205 -8.39 3.37 15.28
CA PRO A 205 -9.77 2.98 15.23
C PRO A 205 -10.59 4.19 15.66
N PHE A 206 -11.80 4.34 15.15
CA PHE A 206 -12.77 5.17 15.84
C PHE A 206 -12.90 4.56 17.24
N PRO A 207 -12.49 5.28 18.30
CA PRO A 207 -12.56 4.73 19.64
C PRO A 207 -14.04 4.60 19.98
N ILE A 208 -14.59 3.40 19.86
CA ILE A 208 -15.84 3.08 20.54
C ILE A 208 -15.49 3.15 22.04
N PRO A 209 -16.16 4.02 22.83
CA PRO A 209 -15.96 4.03 24.28
C PRO A 209 -16.15 2.61 24.84
N GLN A 210 -15.41 2.25 25.88
CA GLN A 210 -15.31 0.85 26.33
C GLN A 210 -16.67 0.21 26.66
N ASP A 211 -17.66 1.03 26.97
CA ASP A 211 -19.03 0.64 27.32
C ASP A 211 -20.01 0.68 26.14
N ALA A 212 -19.60 1.20 24.98
CA ALA A 212 -20.49 1.37 23.84
C ALA A 212 -20.67 0.08 23.04
N SER A 213 -21.93 -0.22 22.75
CA SER A 213 -22.39 -1.32 21.95
C SER A 213 -22.65 -0.89 20.50
N TRP A 214 -22.77 -1.87 19.59
CA TRP A 214 -23.16 -1.57 18.20
C TRP A 214 -24.48 -0.80 18.10
N GLY A 215 -25.40 -0.98 19.06
CA GLY A 215 -26.69 -0.27 19.11
C GLY A 215 -26.58 1.24 19.28
N GLU A 216 -25.43 1.74 19.73
CA GLU A 216 -25.16 3.16 19.93
C GLU A 216 -24.33 3.76 18.80
N VAL A 217 -24.02 2.97 17.76
CA VAL A 217 -23.36 3.45 16.55
C VAL A 217 -24.42 3.88 15.55
N TYR A 218 -24.30 5.11 15.05
CA TYR A 218 -25.14 5.68 14.01
C TYR A 218 -24.28 6.04 12.80
N ILE A 219 -24.64 5.48 11.64
CA ILE A 219 -24.02 5.79 10.35
C ILE A 219 -25.10 6.40 9.45
N ARG A 220 -25.02 7.71 9.22
CA ARG A 220 -25.97 8.45 8.39
C ARG A 220 -25.31 8.88 7.09
N PHE A 221 -25.68 8.27 5.98
CA PHE A 221 -25.19 8.67 4.66
C PHE A 221 -25.82 9.98 4.24
N LEU A 222 -25.00 11.00 3.97
CA LEU A 222 -25.47 12.29 3.44
C LEU A 222 -25.69 12.21 1.93
N ASP A 223 -24.83 11.45 1.26
CA ASP A 223 -24.88 11.10 -0.15
C ASP A 223 -24.16 9.73 -0.33
N TYR A 224 -23.80 9.36 -1.57
CA TYR A 224 -23.10 8.10 -1.82
C TYR A 224 -21.64 8.10 -1.34
N GLU A 225 -21.00 9.26 -1.23
CA GLU A 225 -19.58 9.40 -0.93
C GLU A 225 -19.31 9.71 0.55
N ASN A 226 -20.25 10.41 1.20
CA ASN A 226 -20.11 10.98 2.52
C ASN A 226 -21.10 10.36 3.52
N ALA A 227 -20.58 9.97 4.68
CA ALA A 227 -21.35 9.50 5.81
C ALA A 227 -20.95 10.25 7.08
N GLU A 228 -21.93 10.61 7.89
CA GLU A 228 -21.74 11.09 9.25
C GLU A 228 -21.76 9.91 10.21
N ILE A 229 -20.79 9.87 11.12
CA ILE A 229 -20.67 8.81 12.13
C ILE A 229 -20.86 9.43 13.51
N THR A 230 -21.77 8.87 14.29
CA THR A 230 -21.99 9.21 15.70
C THR A 230 -21.90 7.93 16.52
N VAL A 231 -21.23 7.99 17.67
CA VAL A 231 -21.18 6.88 18.63
C VAL A 231 -21.63 7.42 19.98
N LEU A 232 -22.62 6.79 20.60
CA LEU A 232 -23.35 7.35 21.74
C LEU A 232 -23.94 8.72 21.37
N GLU A 233 -23.43 9.79 21.96
CA GLU A 233 -23.82 11.18 21.70
C GLU A 233 -22.69 12.00 21.04
N GLU A 234 -21.53 11.37 20.79
CA GLU A 234 -20.38 12.05 20.20
C GLU A 234 -20.38 11.91 18.68
N SER A 235 -20.43 13.05 18.00
CA SER A 235 -20.28 13.12 16.54
C SER A 235 -18.81 13.11 16.17
N TYR A 236 -18.43 12.17 15.31
CA TYR A 236 -17.09 12.10 14.71
C TYR A 236 -17.00 12.91 13.41
N GLY A 237 -18.07 13.63 13.06
CA GLY A 237 -18.20 14.46 11.87
C GLY A 237 -18.45 13.66 10.60
N ILE A 238 -18.38 14.37 9.47
CA ILE A 238 -18.60 13.82 8.13
C ILE A 238 -17.29 13.16 7.65
N LYS A 239 -17.40 11.92 7.18
CA LYS A 239 -16.30 11.12 6.64
C LYS A 239 -16.67 10.62 5.25
N ASN A 240 -15.72 10.73 4.32
CA ASN A 240 -15.89 10.12 3.01
C ASN A 240 -15.35 8.67 2.99
N PHE A 241 -15.68 7.94 1.93
CA PHE A 241 -15.21 6.57 1.75
C PHE A 241 -13.67 6.42 1.80
N ALA A 242 -12.90 7.42 1.34
CA ALA A 242 -11.43 7.37 1.39
C ALA A 242 -10.88 7.45 2.81
N VAL A 243 -11.39 8.37 3.64
CA VAL A 243 -11.03 8.51 5.06
C VAL A 243 -11.39 7.23 5.83
N LEU A 244 -12.53 6.61 5.51
CA LEU A 244 -12.94 5.33 6.10
C LEU A 244 -12.24 4.11 5.47
N ARG A 245 -11.28 4.32 4.56
CA ARG A 245 -10.49 3.28 3.88
C ARG A 245 -11.34 2.30 3.07
N PHE A 246 -12.46 2.79 2.53
CA PHE A 246 -13.32 2.15 1.55
C PHE A 246 -12.99 2.59 0.11
N GLU A 247 -11.83 3.19 -0.12
CA GLU A 247 -11.33 3.57 -1.43
C GLU A 247 -10.51 2.44 -2.07
N ASN A 248 -10.67 2.26 -3.37
CA ASN A 248 -9.78 1.47 -4.19
C ASN A 248 -8.54 2.31 -4.54
N LYS A 249 -7.37 1.91 -4.04
CA LYS A 249 -6.11 2.61 -4.25
C LYS A 249 -5.73 2.84 -5.72
N LYS A 250 -6.24 2.00 -6.65
CA LYS A 250 -5.86 2.09 -8.07
C LYS A 250 -6.60 3.18 -8.83
N ASN A 251 -7.84 3.50 -8.44
CA ASN A 251 -8.70 4.39 -9.20
C ASN A 251 -9.44 5.43 -8.35
N HIS A 252 -9.15 5.50 -7.06
CA HIS A 252 -9.76 6.44 -6.11
C HIS A 252 -11.30 6.33 -5.99
N MET A 253 -11.87 5.20 -6.42
CA MET A 253 -13.32 4.96 -6.38
C MET A 253 -13.71 4.13 -5.15
N PRO A 254 -14.96 4.24 -4.67
CA PRO A 254 -15.45 3.37 -3.60
C PRO A 254 -15.42 1.89 -3.99
N ILE A 255 -14.91 1.04 -3.09
CA ILE A 255 -14.93 -0.41 -3.27
C ILE A 255 -16.35 -0.98 -3.14
N LYS A 256 -16.58 -2.17 -3.69
CA LYS A 256 -17.90 -2.83 -3.68
C LYS A 256 -18.52 -3.01 -2.28
N ILE A 257 -17.70 -3.14 -1.22
CA ILE A 257 -18.22 -3.24 0.15
C ILE A 257 -18.79 -1.92 0.69
N TRP A 258 -18.31 -0.77 0.20
CA TRP A 258 -18.92 0.54 0.49
C TRP A 258 -20.32 0.63 -0.09
N LYS A 259 -20.48 0.18 -1.35
CA LYS A 259 -21.78 0.08 -1.99
C LYS A 259 -22.73 -0.79 -1.17
N THR A 260 -22.28 -1.94 -0.65
CA THR A 260 -23.09 -2.79 0.22
C THR A 260 -23.51 -2.08 1.51
N LEU A 261 -22.61 -1.32 2.14
CA LEU A 261 -22.95 -0.51 3.33
C LEU A 261 -24.01 0.56 3.00
N TYR A 262 -23.86 1.25 1.86
CA TYR A 262 -24.86 2.21 1.39
C TYR A 262 -26.22 1.56 1.04
N THR A 263 -26.21 0.35 0.47
CA THR A 263 -27.44 -0.42 0.24
C THR A 263 -28.14 -0.74 1.55
N LEU A 264 -27.41 -1.20 2.57
CA LEU A 264 -27.95 -1.39 3.93
C LEU A 264 -28.59 -0.11 4.48
N ALA A 265 -27.97 1.05 4.24
CA ALA A 265 -28.53 2.34 4.66
C ALA A 265 -29.90 2.64 4.02
N LYS A 266 -30.07 2.28 2.74
CA LYS A 266 -31.34 2.48 2.01
C LYS A 266 -32.48 1.62 2.54
N VAL A 267 -32.16 0.42 3.02
CA VAL A 267 -33.12 -0.53 3.61
C VAL A 267 -33.10 -0.50 5.15
N LYS A 268 -32.59 0.59 5.74
CA LYS A 268 -32.57 0.83 7.20
C LYS A 268 -31.95 -0.31 8.01
N GLY A 269 -30.89 -0.92 7.48
CA GLY A 269 -30.09 -1.93 8.18
C GLY A 269 -30.56 -3.38 8.00
N VAL A 270 -31.72 -3.61 7.37
CA VAL A 270 -32.27 -4.95 7.15
C VAL A 270 -32.28 -5.27 5.66
N LEU A 271 -31.40 -6.15 5.21
CA LEU A 271 -31.25 -6.51 3.80
C LEU A 271 -31.54 -8.00 3.56
N GLU A 272 -32.59 -8.28 2.82
CA GLU A 272 -32.93 -9.63 2.36
C GLU A 272 -32.19 -9.97 1.07
N ILE A 273 -31.87 -11.25 0.86
CA ILE A 273 -31.25 -11.70 -0.40
C ILE A 273 -32.20 -11.43 -1.59
N THR A 274 -33.51 -11.49 -1.35
CA THR A 274 -34.57 -11.30 -2.34
C THR A 274 -34.93 -9.83 -2.61
N ASP A 275 -34.34 -8.88 -1.88
CA ASP A 275 -34.65 -7.46 -2.04
C ASP A 275 -34.47 -6.99 -3.49
N GLU A 276 -35.42 -6.19 -3.97
CA GLU A 276 -35.43 -5.64 -5.34
C GLU A 276 -34.29 -4.64 -5.57
N ILE A 277 -33.72 -4.08 -4.49
CA ILE A 277 -32.59 -3.15 -4.56
C ILE A 277 -31.29 -3.84 -5.04
N LEU A 278 -31.24 -5.17 -4.96
CA LEU A 278 -30.11 -5.98 -5.37
C LEU A 278 -30.31 -6.53 -6.78
N SER A 279 -29.33 -6.30 -7.65
CA SER A 279 -29.25 -7.04 -8.92
C SER A 279 -28.87 -8.51 -8.70
N GLU A 280 -29.18 -9.38 -9.65
CA GLU A 280 -28.85 -10.82 -9.59
C GLU A 280 -27.37 -11.07 -9.27
N LYS A 281 -26.45 -10.40 -9.97
CA LYS A 281 -24.99 -10.47 -9.71
C LYS A 281 -24.59 -9.99 -8.31
N GLU A 282 -25.37 -9.11 -7.71
CA GLU A 282 -25.12 -8.63 -6.35
C GLU A 282 -25.58 -9.63 -5.30
N ARG A 283 -26.68 -10.35 -5.56
CA ARG A 283 -27.17 -11.44 -4.71
C ARG A 283 -26.14 -12.55 -4.61
N ASP A 284 -25.56 -12.98 -5.74
CA ASP A 284 -24.54 -14.04 -5.79
C ASP A 284 -23.28 -13.72 -4.98
N THR A 285 -22.96 -12.43 -4.83
CA THR A 285 -21.74 -11.98 -4.15
C THR A 285 -22.02 -11.34 -2.79
N LEU A 286 -23.28 -11.33 -2.34
CA LEU A 286 -23.70 -10.60 -1.14
C LEU A 286 -23.06 -11.15 0.13
N GLU A 287 -23.09 -12.47 0.32
CA GLU A 287 -22.53 -13.12 1.51
C GLU A 287 -21.05 -12.78 1.71
N LYS A 288 -20.26 -12.89 0.63
CA LYS A 288 -18.84 -12.52 0.63
C LYS A 288 -18.63 -11.04 0.95
N ARG A 289 -19.47 -10.15 0.39
CA ARG A 289 -19.39 -8.71 0.66
C ARG A 289 -19.76 -8.38 2.10
N ILE A 290 -20.78 -9.02 2.68
CA ILE A 290 -21.15 -8.85 4.09
C ILE A 290 -20.03 -9.35 5.00
N SER A 291 -19.41 -10.50 4.70
CA SER A 291 -18.27 -11.01 5.47
C SER A 291 -17.09 -10.03 5.48
N LEU A 292 -16.73 -9.48 4.31
CA LEU A 292 -15.69 -8.45 4.21
C LEU A 292 -16.09 -7.16 4.94
N LEU A 293 -17.36 -6.76 4.85
CA LEU A 293 -17.89 -5.58 5.54
C LEU A 293 -17.82 -5.75 7.06
N ARG A 294 -18.19 -6.94 7.60
CA ARG A 294 -18.06 -7.27 9.04
C ARG A 294 -16.64 -7.03 9.53
N ASN A 295 -15.65 -7.60 8.84
CA ASN A 295 -14.24 -7.46 9.21
C ASN A 295 -13.78 -6.00 9.13
N LYS A 296 -14.19 -5.29 8.07
CA LYS A 296 -13.85 -3.88 7.89
C LYS A 296 -14.41 -3.01 9.01
N LEU A 297 -15.67 -3.21 9.40
CA LEU A 297 -16.32 -2.48 10.48
C LEU A 297 -15.68 -2.78 11.84
N LYS A 298 -15.38 -4.05 12.15
CA LYS A 298 -14.67 -4.43 13.37
C LYS A 298 -13.33 -3.71 13.52
N ILE A 299 -12.55 -3.66 12.43
CA ILE A 299 -11.26 -2.95 12.40
C ILE A 299 -11.48 -1.44 12.54
N LEU A 300 -12.44 -0.87 11.80
CA LEU A 300 -12.72 0.56 11.79
C LEU A 300 -13.09 1.09 13.19
N PHE A 301 -13.85 0.31 13.94
CA PHE A 301 -14.38 0.68 15.25
C PHE A 301 -13.64 0.03 16.43
N GLY A 302 -12.57 -0.74 16.16
CA GLY A 302 -11.73 -1.34 17.20
C GLY A 302 -12.44 -2.37 18.09
N THR A 303 -13.47 -3.05 17.59
CA THR A 303 -14.25 -4.03 18.37
C THR A 303 -14.22 -5.43 17.76
N ALA A 304 -14.12 -6.47 18.59
CA ALA A 304 -14.19 -7.87 18.14
C ALA A 304 -15.63 -8.36 17.92
N VAL A 305 -16.62 -7.66 18.50
CA VAL A 305 -18.03 -8.05 18.49
C VAL A 305 -18.60 -7.93 17.08
N ASP A 306 -19.41 -8.90 16.67
CA ASP A 306 -20.03 -8.90 15.34
C ASP A 306 -21.05 -7.76 15.18
N PRO A 307 -20.93 -6.90 14.14
CA PRO A 307 -21.86 -5.80 13.88
C PRO A 307 -23.25 -6.23 13.39
N PHE A 308 -23.47 -7.51 13.10
CA PHE A 308 -24.75 -8.02 12.58
C PHE A 308 -25.37 -9.03 13.54
N HIS A 309 -26.68 -9.16 13.47
CA HIS A 309 -27.40 -10.26 14.08
C HIS A 309 -27.11 -11.59 13.34
N PRO A 310 -27.26 -12.75 14.01
CA PRO A 310 -27.07 -14.05 13.36
C PRO A 310 -28.11 -14.29 12.25
N TYR A 311 -27.64 -14.49 11.01
CA TYR A 311 -28.48 -14.65 9.82
C TYR A 311 -29.54 -15.76 9.96
N LYS A 312 -29.19 -16.88 10.61
CA LYS A 312 -30.06 -18.08 10.75
C LYS A 312 -31.41 -17.81 11.43
N LYS A 313 -31.57 -16.70 12.15
CA LYS A 313 -32.81 -16.38 12.88
C LYS A 313 -33.81 -15.61 12.03
N SER A 314 -33.34 -14.80 11.08
CA SER A 314 -34.17 -13.83 10.36
C SER A 314 -34.16 -14.02 8.84
N ASN A 315 -33.29 -14.89 8.30
CA ASN A 315 -33.08 -15.05 6.86
C ASN A 315 -32.76 -13.73 6.13
N CYS A 316 -32.22 -12.76 6.86
CA CYS A 316 -31.81 -11.46 6.35
C CYS A 316 -30.53 -10.99 7.04
N TYR A 317 -29.83 -10.05 6.40
CA TYR A 317 -28.69 -9.37 6.99
C TYR A 317 -29.18 -8.16 7.78
N ASP A 318 -29.24 -8.33 9.09
CA ASP A 318 -29.72 -7.31 10.04
C ASP A 318 -28.55 -6.72 10.84
N THR A 319 -28.39 -5.41 10.79
CA THR A 319 -27.32 -4.67 11.47
C THR A 319 -27.69 -4.38 12.92
N LYS A 320 -26.77 -4.59 13.86
CA LYS A 320 -26.93 -4.16 15.26
C LYS A 320 -26.81 -2.66 15.46
N PHE A 321 -26.22 -1.97 14.48
CA PHE A 321 -26.05 -0.53 14.48
C PHE A 321 -27.13 0.16 13.67
N ASN A 322 -27.30 1.45 13.94
CA ASN A 322 -28.28 2.27 13.25
C ASN A 322 -27.67 2.81 11.95
N ILE A 323 -28.34 2.58 10.83
CA ILE A 323 -27.88 3.07 9.53
C ILE A 323 -29.04 3.64 8.72
N SER A 324 -28.81 4.79 8.09
CA SER A 324 -29.82 5.45 7.27
C SER A 324 -29.19 6.30 6.16
N VAL A 325 -29.97 6.59 5.12
CA VAL A 325 -29.67 7.64 4.17
C VAL A 325 -30.41 8.90 4.61
N ARG A 326 -29.77 10.06 4.50
CA ARG A 326 -30.43 11.35 4.64
C ARG A 326 -31.57 11.39 3.64
N GLU A 327 -32.79 11.44 4.16
CA GLU A 327 -33.96 11.68 3.33
C GLU A 327 -33.70 12.98 2.58
N LYS A 328 -33.62 12.89 1.24
CA LYS A 328 -33.72 14.10 0.42
C LYS A 328 -35.08 14.65 0.77
N ILE A 329 -35.12 15.79 1.45
CA ILE A 329 -36.37 16.52 1.56
C ILE A 329 -36.74 16.82 0.12
N ASP A 330 -37.78 16.15 -0.37
CA ASP A 330 -38.13 16.18 -1.78
C ASP A 330 -38.40 17.65 -2.11
N ASP A 331 -37.56 18.28 -2.95
CA ASP A 331 -37.69 19.69 -3.32
C ASP A 331 -39.06 20.01 -3.95
N LYS A 332 -39.85 18.97 -4.26
CA LYS A 332 -41.27 19.06 -4.62
C LYS A 332 -42.16 19.57 -3.49
N ILE A 333 -41.86 19.28 -2.22
CA ILE A 333 -42.59 19.82 -1.06
C ILE A 333 -42.31 21.33 -0.91
N PHE A 334 -41.10 21.78 -1.29
CA PHE A 334 -40.67 23.18 -1.23
C PHE A 334 -40.90 23.98 -2.53
N ARG A 335 -41.71 23.49 -3.48
CA ARG A 335 -42.18 24.32 -4.61
C ARG A 335 -43.13 25.45 -4.22
N ASN A 336 -43.57 25.47 -2.96
CA ASN A 336 -44.31 26.60 -2.43
C ASN A 336 -43.29 27.49 -1.70
N ASP A 337 -42.77 28.51 -2.38
CA ASP A 337 -41.73 29.42 -1.86
C ASP A 337 -42.07 29.97 -0.46
N LYS A 338 -43.36 30.11 -0.16
CA LYS A 338 -43.89 30.49 1.16
C LYS A 338 -43.54 29.51 2.29
N ILE A 339 -43.50 28.21 2.02
CA ILE A 339 -43.17 27.18 3.03
C ILE A 339 -41.66 27.17 3.30
N LYS A 340 -40.85 27.45 2.28
CA LYS A 340 -39.38 27.54 2.39
C LYS A 340 -38.97 28.74 3.24
N GLU A 341 -39.62 29.90 3.05
CA GLU A 341 -39.40 31.08 3.91
C GLU A 341 -39.79 30.83 5.37
N VAL A 342 -40.94 30.20 5.62
CA VAL A 342 -41.39 29.90 6.98
C VAL A 342 -40.42 28.94 7.67
N TYR A 343 -40.01 27.86 7.01
CA TYR A 343 -39.10 26.87 7.58
C TYR A 343 -37.71 27.45 7.88
N ASN A 344 -37.15 28.24 6.95
CA ASN A 344 -35.87 28.92 7.17
C ASN A 344 -35.96 29.93 8.32
N SER A 345 -37.07 30.67 8.43
CA SER A 345 -37.29 31.61 9.53
C SER A 345 -37.39 30.91 10.90
N GLU A 346 -37.91 29.68 10.95
CA GLU A 346 -38.00 28.91 12.20
C GLU A 346 -36.65 28.32 12.62
N ILE A 347 -35.84 27.87 11.68
CA ILE A 347 -34.46 27.43 11.95
C ILE A 347 -33.64 28.60 12.51
N GLU A 348 -33.68 29.76 11.83
CA GLU A 348 -32.92 30.94 12.24
C GLU A 348 -33.36 31.42 13.64
N LYS A 349 -34.67 31.39 13.94
CA LYS A 349 -35.18 31.67 15.30
C LYS A 349 -34.64 30.69 16.34
N LYS A 350 -34.60 29.38 16.05
CA LYS A 350 -34.07 28.37 16.97
C LYS A 350 -32.57 28.55 17.23
N GLU A 351 -31.80 28.85 16.19
CA GLU A 351 -30.36 29.11 16.31
C GLU A 351 -30.07 30.38 17.12
N ILE A 352 -30.81 31.47 16.89
CA ILE A 352 -30.71 32.71 17.68
C ILE A 352 -31.06 32.44 19.15
N GLN A 353 -32.09 31.64 19.41
CA GLN A 353 -32.52 31.32 20.78
C GLN A 353 -31.48 30.45 21.49
N GLN A 354 -30.84 29.52 20.78
CA GLN A 354 -29.77 28.68 21.30
C GLN A 354 -28.49 29.50 21.57
N ALA A 355 -28.11 30.41 20.67
CA ALA A 355 -27.00 31.34 20.87
C ALA A 355 -27.22 32.25 22.09
N ARG A 356 -28.45 32.74 22.29
CA ARG A 356 -28.82 33.52 23.49
C ARG A 356 -28.70 32.70 24.78
N LYS A 357 -29.15 31.44 24.79
CA LYS A 357 -28.99 30.53 25.94
C LYS A 357 -27.52 30.29 26.27
N ILE A 358 -26.66 30.13 25.26
CA ILE A 358 -25.21 29.95 25.45
C ILE A 358 -24.59 31.23 26.04
N LYS A 359 -24.97 32.41 25.55
CA LYS A 359 -24.48 33.70 26.06
C LYS A 359 -24.90 33.94 27.51
N PHE A 360 -26.12 33.57 27.90
CA PHE A 360 -26.62 33.71 29.26
C PHE A 360 -26.00 32.73 30.26
N LYS A 361 -25.50 31.58 29.82
CA LYS A 361 -24.76 30.64 30.67
C LYS A 361 -23.29 31.06 30.93
N ARG A 362 -22.77 32.03 30.17
CA ARG A 362 -21.39 32.53 30.27
C ARG A 362 -21.26 33.82 31.08
N LEU A 363 -22.37 34.44 31.45
CA LEU A 363 -22.49 35.53 32.41
C LEU A 363 -22.94 34.96 33.75
#